data_AF-A0A078JLK9-F1
#
_entry.id   AF-A0A078JLK9-F1
#
_cell.length_a   1.000
_cell.length_b   1.000
_cell.length_c   1.000
_cell.angle_alpha   90.00
_cell.angle_beta   90.00
_cell.angle_gamma   90.00
#
_symmetry.space_group_name_H-M   'P 1'
#
loop_
_entity.id
_entity.type
_entity.pdbx_description
1 polymer ?
#
loop_
_entity_poly.entity_id
_entity_poly.type
_entity_poly.pdbx_seq_one_letter_code
_entity_poly.pdbx_strand_id
1 'polypeptide(L)'
;IGSGEIPDETTLVCSRGSDSALELLSTCKLANLTVKAELGCCLLHRSGRLTIDGCVLQCETNPLDHLSCPIVSTAGGDEEDNLSRHVEVKETVDEKIKGNSVTVLQTRIEGGAKAVATSGDLVLQRVRVMYSKDYLYFWFDVDQE
;
A
#
# COMPACT_ATOMS: atom_id res chain seq x y z
N ILE A 1 1.42 -11.30 -5.27
CA ILE A 1 0.04 -11.30 -5.82
C ILE A 1 0.07 -10.50 -7.11
N GLY A 2 -0.64 -10.98 -8.14
CA GLY A 2 -0.48 -10.52 -9.53
C GLY A 2 0.59 -11.31 -10.27
N SER A 3 0.58 -11.19 -11.60
CA SER A 3 1.59 -11.75 -12.53
C SER A 3 1.31 -11.34 -13.99
N GLY A 4 0.52 -10.30 -14.23
CA GLY A 4 0.21 -9.86 -15.59
C GLY A 4 1.48 -9.42 -16.33
N GLU A 5 1.47 -9.53 -17.66
CA GLU A 5 2.51 -8.89 -18.48
C GLU A 5 2.34 -7.36 -18.43
N ILE A 6 1.08 -6.92 -18.33
CA ILE A 6 0.67 -5.53 -18.05
C ILE A 6 -0.36 -5.51 -16.91
N PRO A 7 -0.43 -4.42 -16.11
CA PRO A 7 -1.32 -4.34 -14.95
C PRO A 7 -2.81 -4.50 -15.28
N ASP A 8 -3.23 -4.14 -16.51
CA ASP A 8 -4.63 -4.18 -16.93
C ASP A 8 -5.19 -5.60 -17.10
N GLU A 9 -4.33 -6.63 -17.13
CA GLU A 9 -4.77 -8.04 -17.26
C GLU A 9 -5.38 -8.60 -15.97
N THR A 10 -4.97 -8.08 -14.81
CA THR A 10 -5.48 -8.51 -13.50
C THR A 10 -6.03 -7.30 -12.76
N THR A 11 -7.36 -7.19 -12.69
CA THR A 11 -8.03 -6.11 -11.94
C THR A 11 -8.70 -6.65 -10.68
N LEU A 12 -8.35 -6.08 -9.53
CA LEU A 12 -9.07 -6.24 -8.27
C LEU A 12 -9.94 -5.00 -8.04
N VAL A 13 -11.20 -5.21 -7.65
CA VAL A 13 -12.14 -4.12 -7.39
C VAL A 13 -12.56 -4.18 -5.92
N CYS A 14 -12.23 -3.12 -5.19
CA CYS A 14 -12.64 -2.86 -3.83
C CYS A 14 -13.98 -2.11 -3.86
N SER A 15 -15.02 -2.74 -3.36
CA SER A 15 -16.35 -2.14 -3.20
C SER A 15 -16.33 -0.97 -2.19
N ARG A 16 -17.48 -0.32 -1.99
CA ARG A 16 -17.63 0.75 -1.01
C ARG A 16 -17.53 0.20 0.42
N GLY A 17 -16.79 0.90 1.28
CA GLY A 17 -16.69 0.60 2.70
C GLY A 17 -15.26 0.39 3.17
N SER A 18 -14.99 0.65 4.45
CA SER A 18 -13.65 0.53 5.07
C SER A 18 -13.06 -0.87 4.94
N ASP A 19 -13.91 -1.89 4.95
CA ASP A 19 -13.50 -3.30 4.96
C ASP A 19 -13.28 -3.85 3.55
N SER A 20 -13.40 -3.01 2.52
CA SER A 20 -13.30 -3.41 1.12
C SER A 20 -11.90 -3.26 0.54
N ALA A 21 -10.96 -2.61 1.24
CA ALA A 21 -9.58 -2.46 0.77
C ALA A 21 -8.87 -3.81 0.69
N LEU A 22 -7.88 -3.93 -0.21
CA LEU A 22 -6.98 -5.08 -0.17
C LEU A 22 -6.07 -4.93 1.06
N GLU A 23 -6.33 -5.73 2.09
CA GLU A 23 -5.61 -5.67 3.36
C GLU A 23 -4.39 -6.62 3.37
N LEU A 24 -3.23 -6.08 3.77
CA LEU A 24 -1.96 -6.78 3.79
C LEU A 24 -1.47 -6.90 5.23
N LEU A 25 -1.60 -8.12 5.77
CA LEU A 25 -1.24 -8.49 7.14
C LEU A 25 0.15 -9.16 7.24
N SER A 26 0.93 -9.13 6.17
CA SER A 26 2.26 -9.75 6.13
C SER A 26 3.10 -9.19 4.99
N THR A 27 4.40 -9.52 5.02
CA THR A 27 5.33 -9.17 3.95
C THR A 27 4.85 -9.74 2.61
N CYS A 28 4.60 -8.86 1.65
CA CYS A 28 4.09 -9.27 0.35
C CYS A 28 4.56 -8.34 -0.78
N LYS A 29 4.56 -8.90 -1.99
CA LYS A 29 4.78 -8.14 -3.23
C LYS A 29 3.51 -8.18 -4.07
N LEU A 30 3.04 -7.01 -4.47
CA LEU A 30 2.04 -6.79 -5.51
C LEU A 30 2.77 -6.39 -6.77
N ALA A 31 2.53 -7.10 -7.87
CA ALA A 31 3.19 -6.81 -9.14
C ALA A 31 2.23 -6.91 -10.32
N ASN A 32 2.33 -5.96 -11.25
CA ASN A 32 1.60 -5.96 -12.52
C ASN A 32 0.12 -6.31 -12.37
N LEU A 33 -0.59 -5.52 -11.55
CA LEU A 33 -2.03 -5.61 -11.41
C LEU A 33 -2.64 -4.21 -11.23
N THR A 34 -3.94 -4.12 -11.47
CA THR A 34 -4.75 -2.93 -11.22
C THR A 34 -5.61 -3.15 -9.97
N VAL A 35 -5.59 -2.21 -9.01
CA VAL A 35 -6.54 -2.17 -7.89
C VAL A 35 -7.40 -0.93 -8.04
N LYS A 36 -8.71 -1.11 -8.05
CA LYS A 36 -9.69 -0.01 -8.11
C LYS A 36 -10.48 0.07 -6.82
N ALA A 37 -10.70 1.26 -6.30
CA ALA A 37 -11.50 1.51 -5.10
C ALA A 37 -12.54 2.60 -5.36
N GLU A 38 -13.82 2.31 -5.10
CA GLU A 38 -14.91 3.29 -5.30
C GLU A 38 -15.03 4.33 -4.18
N LEU A 39 -14.81 3.89 -2.93
CA LEU A 39 -14.95 4.73 -1.73
C LEU A 39 -14.04 4.19 -0.61
N GLY A 40 -12.74 4.51 -0.71
CA GLY A 40 -11.73 4.04 0.24
C GLY A 40 -10.31 4.10 -0.33
N CYS A 41 -9.40 3.35 0.32
CA CYS A 41 -8.06 3.11 -0.18
C CYS A 41 -8.02 1.86 -1.07
N CYS A 42 -7.04 1.78 -1.97
CA CYS A 42 -6.78 0.56 -2.73
C CYS A 42 -6.11 -0.49 -1.85
N LEU A 43 -5.10 -0.06 -1.07
CA LEU A 43 -4.24 -0.92 -0.27
C LEU A 43 -4.22 -0.47 1.18
N LEU A 44 -4.46 -1.40 2.10
CA LEU A 44 -4.32 -1.20 3.54
C LEU A 44 -3.20 -2.08 4.08
N HIS A 45 -2.06 -1.47 4.39
CA HIS A 45 -0.89 -2.16 4.94
C HIS A 45 -0.90 -2.13 6.47
N ARG A 46 -0.98 -3.30 7.10
CA ARG A 46 -1.06 -3.47 8.56
C ARG A 46 0.25 -3.95 9.18
N SER A 47 1.03 -4.77 8.47
CA SER A 47 2.30 -5.28 8.98
C SER A 47 3.21 -5.87 7.91
N GLY A 48 4.52 -5.89 8.21
CA GLY A 48 5.55 -6.44 7.34
C GLY A 48 6.04 -5.45 6.30
N ARG A 49 6.60 -5.98 5.19
CA ARG A 49 7.07 -5.17 4.07
C ARG A 49 6.19 -5.34 2.86
N LEU A 50 5.63 -4.26 2.35
CA LEU A 50 4.84 -4.24 1.14
C LEU A 50 5.66 -3.69 -0.03
N THR A 51 5.85 -4.47 -1.08
CA THR A 51 6.41 -3.99 -2.35
C THR A 51 5.30 -3.88 -3.39
N ILE A 52 5.16 -2.71 -4.02
CA ILE A 52 4.19 -2.42 -5.08
C ILE A 52 4.98 -2.10 -6.34
N ASP A 53 4.87 -2.93 -7.37
CA ASP A 53 5.76 -2.90 -8.53
C ASP A 53 4.98 -2.98 -9.85
N GLY A 54 5.05 -1.93 -10.67
CA GLY A 54 4.37 -1.92 -11.97
C GLY A 54 2.84 -1.97 -11.87
N CYS A 55 2.27 -1.58 -10.73
CA CYS A 55 0.82 -1.61 -10.50
C CYS A 55 0.12 -0.33 -10.97
N VAL A 56 -1.20 -0.40 -11.05
CA VAL A 56 -2.09 0.75 -11.20
C VAL A 56 -3.04 0.79 -10.00
N LEU A 57 -3.01 1.88 -9.23
CA LEU A 57 -3.92 2.12 -8.11
C LEU A 57 -4.89 3.24 -8.49
N GLN A 58 -6.18 2.94 -8.52
CA GLN A 58 -7.24 3.84 -8.98
C GLN A 58 -8.28 4.03 -7.88
N CYS A 59 -8.27 5.20 -7.25
CA CYS A 59 -9.41 5.66 -6.46
C CYS A 59 -10.39 6.38 -7.41
N GLU A 60 -11.64 5.91 -7.49
CA GLU A 60 -12.65 6.55 -8.32
C GLU A 60 -12.95 7.98 -7.85
N THR A 61 -13.26 8.85 -8.81
CA THR A 61 -13.61 10.23 -8.53
C THR A 61 -14.96 10.33 -7.82
N ASN A 62 -14.95 10.94 -6.64
CA ASN A 62 -16.06 11.05 -5.72
C ASN A 62 -16.05 12.44 -5.05
N PRO A 63 -17.21 13.02 -4.68
CA PRO A 63 -17.23 14.26 -3.88
C PRO A 63 -16.40 14.20 -2.57
N LEU A 64 -16.07 13.00 -2.08
CA LEU A 64 -15.22 12.77 -0.92
C LEU A 64 -13.74 12.44 -1.26
N ASP A 65 -13.27 12.70 -2.49
CA ASP A 65 -11.89 12.41 -2.94
C ASP A 65 -10.80 13.04 -2.08
N HIS A 66 -11.11 14.17 -1.44
CA HIS A 66 -10.20 14.81 -0.50
C HIS A 66 -9.89 13.95 0.74
N LEU A 67 -10.64 12.87 0.96
CA LEU A 67 -10.48 11.90 2.05
C LEU A 67 -9.86 10.58 1.59
N SER A 68 -9.76 10.32 0.28
CA SER A 68 -9.20 9.05 -0.22
C SER A 68 -7.69 9.13 -0.39
N CYS A 69 -7.00 8.06 0.02
CA CYS A 69 -5.57 7.87 -0.17
C CYS A 69 -5.40 6.44 -0.74
N PRO A 70 -4.83 6.24 -1.94
CA PRO A 70 -4.75 4.92 -2.55
C PRO A 70 -3.98 3.92 -1.70
N ILE A 71 -2.93 4.36 -1.01
CA ILE A 71 -2.16 3.53 -0.06
C ILE A 71 -2.36 4.08 1.33
N VAL A 72 -2.76 3.23 2.26
CA VAL A 72 -2.81 3.54 3.70
C VAL A 72 -1.95 2.53 4.43
N SER A 73 -0.96 3.00 5.19
CA SER A 73 -0.18 2.15 6.09
C SER A 73 -0.51 2.49 7.52
N THR A 74 -1.12 1.55 8.24
CA THR A 74 -1.34 1.66 9.68
C THR A 74 -0.38 0.82 10.51
N ALA A 75 0.57 0.16 9.84
CA ALA A 75 1.63 -0.61 10.46
C ALA A 75 2.48 0.28 11.40
N GLY A 76 2.69 -0.18 12.63
CA GLY A 76 3.44 0.56 13.66
C GLY A 76 2.60 1.57 14.47
N GLY A 77 1.30 1.68 14.23
CA GLY A 77 0.38 2.45 15.08
C GLY A 77 -0.06 1.67 16.32
N ASP A 78 0.07 2.28 17.50
CA ASP A 78 -0.09 1.62 18.81
C ASP A 78 -1.53 1.21 19.21
N GLU A 79 -2.57 1.42 18.40
CA GLU A 79 -3.95 1.38 18.95
C GLU A 79 -4.80 0.13 18.66
N GLU A 80 -4.43 -0.80 17.77
CA GLU A 80 -5.34 -1.94 17.48
C GLU A 80 -4.71 -3.30 17.09
N ASP A 81 -3.39 -3.52 17.25
CA ASP A 81 -2.75 -4.81 16.94
C ASP A 81 -2.50 -5.69 18.19
N ASN A 82 -3.51 -5.81 19.05
CA ASN A 82 -3.50 -6.77 20.18
C ASN A 82 -3.91 -8.20 19.76
N LEU A 83 -4.21 -8.45 18.48
CA LEU A 83 -4.67 -9.75 17.98
C LEU A 83 -3.53 -10.65 17.46
N SER A 84 -2.30 -10.14 17.32
CA SER A 84 -1.14 -10.89 16.82
C SER A 84 -0.09 -11.22 17.89
N ARG A 85 -0.27 -10.77 19.14
CA ARG A 85 0.69 -11.01 20.25
C ARG A 85 0.61 -12.38 20.95
N HIS A 86 -0.33 -13.24 20.59
CA HIS A 86 -0.50 -14.56 21.22
C HIS A 86 0.11 -15.72 20.43
N VAL A 87 1.40 -15.65 20.07
CA VAL A 87 2.26 -16.84 20.04
C VAL A 87 3.67 -16.42 20.45
N GLU A 88 4.03 -16.67 21.71
CA GLU A 88 5.42 -16.65 22.14
C GLU A 88 6.16 -17.82 21.49
N VAL A 89 6.65 -17.65 20.27
CA VAL A 89 7.74 -18.49 19.78
C VAL A 89 9.04 -17.77 20.12
N LYS A 90 9.76 -18.31 21.11
CA LYS A 90 11.17 -18.00 21.35
C LYS A 90 11.98 -18.45 20.12
N GLU A 91 12.08 -17.60 19.10
CA GLU A 91 13.03 -17.80 18.02
C GLU A 91 14.31 -17.03 18.33
N THR A 92 15.34 -17.80 18.65
CA THR A 92 16.72 -17.36 18.81
C THR A 92 17.39 -17.47 17.45
N VAL A 93 17.16 -16.50 16.57
CA VAL A 93 18.02 -16.29 15.39
C VAL A 93 18.12 -14.80 15.11
N ASP A 94 19.36 -14.33 15.04
CA ASP A 94 19.81 -12.96 14.91
C ASP A 94 19.53 -12.40 13.49
N GLU A 95 18.26 -12.35 13.09
CA GLU A 95 17.80 -11.53 11.98
C GLU A 95 16.81 -10.53 12.57
N LYS A 96 17.28 -9.29 12.81
CA LYS A 96 16.40 -8.13 13.07
C LYS A 96 15.18 -8.28 12.15
N ILE A 97 14.00 -8.44 12.72
CA ILE A 97 12.75 -8.28 11.99
C ILE A 97 12.83 -6.90 11.36
N LYS A 98 13.23 -6.84 10.09
CA LYS A 98 13.31 -5.60 9.32
C LYS A 98 11.90 -5.02 9.37
N GLY A 99 11.80 -3.79 9.90
CA GLY A 99 10.56 -3.14 10.31
C GLY A 99 9.50 -3.02 9.23
N ASN A 100 8.37 -2.43 9.61
CA ASN A 100 7.27 -2.20 8.69
C ASN A 100 7.71 -1.23 7.59
N SER A 101 7.45 -1.54 6.32
CA SER A 101 7.80 -0.62 5.23
C SER A 101 6.90 -0.81 4.01
N VAL A 102 6.80 0.25 3.18
CA VAL A 102 6.16 0.19 1.87
C VAL A 102 7.14 0.71 0.82
N THR A 103 7.40 -0.07 -0.22
CA THR A 103 8.22 0.33 -1.36
C THR A 103 7.34 0.37 -2.60
N VAL A 104 7.34 1.50 -3.30
CA VAL A 104 6.59 1.73 -4.54
C VAL A 104 7.57 1.88 -5.69
N LEU A 105 7.38 1.08 -6.73
CA LEU A 105 8.20 1.02 -7.93
C LEU A 105 7.31 1.14 -9.16
N GLN A 106 7.61 2.10 -10.03
CA GLN A 106 6.99 2.26 -11.34
C GLN A 106 5.46 2.11 -11.31
N THR A 107 4.82 2.70 -10.31
CA THR A 107 3.38 2.48 -10.06
C THR A 107 2.61 3.72 -10.49
N ARG A 108 1.50 3.52 -11.20
CA ARG A 108 0.55 4.59 -11.51
C ARG A 108 -0.41 4.73 -10.34
N ILE A 109 -0.60 5.96 -9.87
CA ILE A 109 -1.51 6.29 -8.78
C ILE A 109 -2.44 7.37 -9.28
N GLU A 110 -3.73 7.06 -9.31
CA GLU A 110 -4.77 7.87 -9.92
C GLU A 110 -5.91 8.10 -8.91
N GLY A 111 -6.33 9.35 -8.78
CA GLY A 111 -7.31 9.77 -7.77
C GLY A 111 -6.73 9.89 -6.36
N GLY A 112 -7.58 10.34 -5.44
CA GLY A 112 -7.21 10.61 -4.05
C GLY A 112 -6.48 11.93 -3.81
N ALA A 113 -6.48 12.36 -2.55
CA ALA A 113 -5.85 13.61 -2.10
C ALA A 113 -4.33 13.49 -1.98
N LYS A 114 -3.86 12.29 -1.61
CA LYS A 114 -2.44 11.95 -1.41
C LYS A 114 -2.19 10.54 -1.93
N ALA A 115 -0.98 10.27 -2.41
CA ALA A 115 -0.60 8.93 -2.86
C ALA A 115 -0.53 7.91 -1.72
N VAL A 116 -0.09 8.34 -0.54
CA VAL A 116 0.04 7.50 0.65
C VAL A 116 -0.30 8.27 1.92
N ALA A 117 -0.97 7.60 2.85
CA ALA A 117 -1.16 8.04 4.23
C ALA A 117 -0.52 7.02 5.17
N THR A 118 0.18 7.49 6.20
CA THR A 118 0.81 6.66 7.22
C THR A 118 0.28 7.04 8.60
N SER A 119 0.26 6.09 9.53
CA SER A 119 0.14 6.35 10.96
C SER A 119 1.40 5.84 11.68
N GLY A 120 1.70 6.40 12.85
CA GLY A 120 2.87 6.00 13.63
C GLY A 120 4.16 6.65 13.17
N ASP A 121 5.25 5.88 13.18
CA ASP A 121 6.64 6.31 12.93
C ASP A 121 7.08 6.21 11.46
N LEU A 122 6.21 5.73 10.58
CA LEU A 122 6.50 5.57 9.17
C LEU A 122 6.46 6.90 8.40
N VAL A 123 7.58 7.23 7.77
CA VAL A 123 7.80 8.47 7.02
C VAL A 123 7.99 8.21 5.54
N LEU A 124 7.38 9.07 4.71
CA LEU A 124 7.58 9.07 3.27
C LEU A 124 8.96 9.62 2.92
N GLN A 125 9.72 8.86 2.13
CA GLN A 125 11.07 9.23 1.71
C GLN A 125 11.42 8.71 0.31
N ARG A 126 12.56 9.18 -0.22
CA ARG A 126 13.11 8.75 -1.52
C ARG A 126 12.12 8.86 -2.68
N VAL A 127 11.36 9.96 -2.69
CA VAL A 127 10.29 10.19 -3.68
C VAL A 127 10.86 10.62 -5.02
N ARG A 128 10.43 9.92 -6.08
CA ARG A 128 10.67 10.26 -7.47
C ARG A 128 9.37 10.08 -8.26
N VAL A 129 9.10 11.03 -9.14
CA VAL A 129 7.96 10.98 -10.06
C VAL A 129 8.47 11.15 -11.47
N MET A 130 7.99 10.32 -12.40
CA MET A 130 8.25 10.50 -13.83
C MET A 130 6.95 10.65 -14.59
N TYR A 131 6.93 11.63 -15.47
CA TYR A 131 5.83 11.85 -16.41
C TYR A 131 6.11 11.12 -17.72
N SER A 132 5.10 10.42 -18.23
CA SER A 132 5.13 9.75 -19.53
C SER A 132 3.80 9.98 -20.23
N LYS A 133 3.79 10.83 -21.26
CA LYS A 133 2.65 11.23 -22.12
C LYS A 133 1.32 11.45 -21.38
N ASP A 134 0.64 10.39 -20.97
CA ASP A 134 -0.70 10.43 -20.38
C ASP A 134 -0.71 10.08 -18.89
N TYR A 135 0.42 9.66 -18.31
CA TYR A 135 0.50 9.10 -16.96
C TYR A 135 1.69 9.59 -16.15
N LEU A 136 1.50 9.64 -14.83
CA LEU A 136 2.55 9.81 -13.84
C LEU A 136 2.88 8.45 -13.22
N TYR A 137 4.17 8.15 -13.14
CA TYR A 137 4.70 6.98 -12.47
C TYR A 137 5.44 7.41 -11.21
N PHE A 138 5.18 6.69 -10.12
CA PHE A 138 5.70 6.98 -8.80
C PHE A 138 6.72 5.93 -8.36
N TRP A 139 7.78 6.41 -7.74
CA TRP A 139 8.72 5.64 -6.94
C TRP A 139 8.88 6.33 -5.60
N PHE A 140 8.71 5.61 -4.51
CA PHE A 140 8.98 6.14 -3.18
C PHE A 140 9.05 4.99 -2.18
N ASP A 141 9.60 5.31 -1.02
CA ASP A 141 9.58 4.41 0.12
C ASP A 141 8.86 5.07 1.29
N VAL A 142 8.25 4.22 2.09
CA VAL A 142 7.72 4.54 3.41
C VAL A 142 8.42 3.60 4.37
N ASP A 143 9.19 4.16 5.29
CA ASP A 143 9.98 3.39 6.25
C ASP A 143 10.13 4.21 7.53
N GLN A 144 10.76 3.66 8.56
CA GLN A 144 11.17 4.42 9.74
C GLN A 144 12.21 5.50 9.35
N GLU A 145 12.22 6.61 10.09
CA GLU A 145 13.15 7.74 9.91
C GLU A 145 14.63 7.35 10.13
#